data_AF-A0AAW9KX69-F1
#
_entry.id   AF-A0AAW9KX69-F1
#
_cell.length_a   1.000
_cell.length_b   1.000
_cell.length_c   1.000
_cell.angle_alpha   90.00
_cell.angle_beta   90.00
_cell.angle_gamma   90.00
#
_symmetry.space_group_name_H-M   'P 1'
#
loop_
_entity.id
_entity.type
_entity.pdbx_description
1 polymer ?
#
loop_
_entity_poly.entity_id
_entity_poly.type
_entity_poly.pdbx_seq_one_letter_code
_entity_poly.pdbx_strand_id
1 'polypeptide(L)'
;ISHFDYYQPESYIPRRDLFIEKDSSINDDLERLRLSATTSLLGYDDVIVIASVSANYGLGNPEEYLKVMEKIKVGEKRAYKSFLLKLVEMGYSRNEVVFDRGSFRATGECVDIFPAYNDAEFIRIEFFGDEIERMAVFDALERNEIKRLDSVMLYAASQFAVGSERLNLAIKSIEDELALRLKFFK
;
A
#
# COMPACT_ATOMS: atom_id res chain seq x y z
N ILE A 1 3.50 10.28 13.61
CA ILE A 1 3.07 9.51 14.81
C ILE A 1 3.12 8.01 14.48
N SER A 2 3.26 7.12 15.48
CA SER A 2 3.14 5.67 15.28
C SER A 2 1.70 5.34 14.86
N HIS A 3 1.48 4.38 13.96
CA HIS A 3 0.10 3.95 13.64
C HIS A 3 -0.52 3.01 14.69
N PHE A 4 0.21 2.68 15.76
CA PHE A 4 -0.32 1.79 16.79
C PHE A 4 -1.07 2.57 17.88
N ASP A 5 -2.33 2.22 18.12
CA ASP A 5 -3.06 2.63 19.33
C ASP A 5 -2.56 1.88 20.56
N TYR A 6 -2.17 0.62 20.35
CA TYR A 6 -1.55 -0.25 21.35
C TYR A 6 -0.41 -1.03 20.72
N TYR A 7 0.70 -1.17 21.44
CA TYR A 7 1.86 -1.94 20.98
C TYR A 7 2.61 -2.60 22.13
N GLN A 8 2.67 -3.93 22.09
CA GLN A 8 3.52 -4.78 22.90
C GLN A 8 4.57 -5.43 21.99
N PRO A 9 5.87 -5.15 22.21
CA PRO A 9 6.92 -5.79 21.44
C PRO A 9 7.06 -7.27 21.81
N GLU A 10 7.46 -8.07 20.82
CA GLU A 10 7.97 -9.42 21.08
C GLU A 10 9.22 -9.33 21.97
N SER A 11 9.27 -10.13 23.03
CA SER A 11 10.43 -10.16 23.91
C SER A 11 10.54 -11.49 24.66
N TYR A 12 11.75 -11.82 25.08
CA TYR A 12 12.02 -12.96 25.95
C TYR A 12 12.68 -12.47 27.25
N ILE A 13 12.17 -12.90 28.40
CA ILE A 13 12.65 -12.54 29.73
C ILE A 13 13.40 -13.74 30.34
N PRO A 14 14.75 -13.78 30.28
CA PRO A 14 15.50 -14.99 30.63
C PRO A 14 15.34 -15.40 32.10
N ARG A 15 15.24 -14.42 33.01
CA ARG A 15 15.10 -14.69 34.46
C ARG A 15 13.85 -15.46 34.83
N ARG A 16 12.82 -15.42 33.98
CA ARG A 16 11.52 -16.06 34.21
C ARG A 16 11.23 -17.15 33.19
N ASP A 17 12.15 -17.38 32.25
CA ASP A 17 11.93 -18.23 31.08
C ASP A 17 10.58 -17.93 30.40
N LEU A 18 10.31 -16.63 30.20
CA LEU A 18 9.01 -16.16 29.70
C LEU A 18 9.19 -15.51 28.34
N PHE A 19 8.52 -16.07 27.34
CA PHE A 19 8.33 -15.43 26.05
C PHE A 19 7.03 -14.61 26.05
N ILE A 20 7.13 -13.38 25.56
CA ILE A 20 6.02 -12.45 25.40
C ILE A 20 5.85 -12.24 23.90
N GLU A 21 4.72 -12.68 23.38
CA GLU A 21 4.36 -12.49 21.99
C GLU A 21 4.11 -11.01 21.67
N LYS A 22 4.38 -10.65 20.41
CA LYS A 22 3.97 -9.37 19.88
C LYS A 22 2.45 -9.29 19.89
N ASP A 23 1.93 -8.19 20.43
CA ASP A 23 0.51 -7.85 20.33
C ASP A 23 0.39 -6.36 19.99
N SER A 24 -0.51 -6.01 19.07
CA SER A 24 -0.61 -4.64 18.60
C SER A 24 -1.96 -4.36 17.95
N SER A 25 -2.45 -3.13 18.12
CA SER A 25 -3.63 -2.60 17.44
C SER A 25 -3.23 -1.45 16.53
N ILE A 26 -3.58 -1.54 15.26
CA ILE A 26 -3.34 -0.50 14.25
C ILE A 26 -4.53 0.45 14.22
N ASN A 27 -4.25 1.74 14.09
CA ASN A 27 -5.20 2.80 13.85
C ASN A 27 -5.15 3.17 12.36
N ASP A 28 -6.24 2.89 11.65
CA ASP A 28 -6.32 3.07 10.20
C ASP A 28 -6.19 4.53 9.78
N ASP A 29 -6.67 5.48 10.60
CA ASP A 29 -6.54 6.90 10.29
C ASP A 29 -5.10 7.39 10.42
N LEU A 30 -4.35 6.89 11.42
CA LEU A 30 -2.93 7.19 11.56
C LEU A 30 -2.10 6.55 10.44
N GLU A 31 -2.43 5.33 10.01
CA GLU A 31 -1.75 4.69 8.88
C GLU A 31 -2.03 5.43 7.57
N ARG A 32 -3.28 5.84 7.32
CA ARG A 32 -3.63 6.71 6.19
C ARG A 32 -2.83 8.01 6.20
N LEU A 33 -2.71 8.68 7.35
CA LEU A 33 -1.93 9.92 7.47
C LEU A 33 -0.44 9.69 7.19
N ARG A 34 0.12 8.55 7.60
CA ARG A 34 1.51 8.19 7.28
C ARG A 34 1.70 7.94 5.79
N LEU A 35 0.78 7.22 5.15
CA LEU A 35 0.79 7.02 3.70
C LEU A 35 0.66 8.38 2.99
N SER A 36 -0.30 9.21 3.37
CA SER A 36 -0.51 10.55 2.83
C SER A 36 0.74 11.44 2.93
N ALA A 37 1.45 11.41 4.07
CA ALA A 37 2.71 12.13 4.23
C ALA A 37 3.79 11.62 3.25
N THR A 38 3.90 10.29 3.09
CA THR A 38 4.89 9.67 2.20
C THR A 38 4.58 9.97 0.73
N THR A 39 3.32 9.84 0.32
CA THR A 39 2.89 10.14 -1.05
C THR A 39 3.06 11.63 -1.38
N SER A 40 2.81 12.51 -0.40
CA SER A 40 3.00 13.95 -0.58
C SER A 40 4.47 14.28 -0.81
N LEU A 41 5.37 13.74 0.01
CA LEU A 41 6.83 13.94 -0.13
C LEU A 41 7.39 13.41 -1.45
N LEU A 42 6.75 12.41 -2.07
CA LEU A 42 7.16 11.87 -3.37
C LEU A 42 6.59 12.68 -4.54
N GLY A 43 5.46 13.35 -4.34
CA GLY A 43 4.72 14.05 -5.40
C GLY A 43 5.00 15.55 -5.48
N TYR A 44 5.45 16.17 -4.39
CA TYR A 44 5.52 17.62 -4.24
C TYR A 44 6.79 18.05 -3.50
N ASP A 45 7.32 19.22 -3.87
CA ASP A 45 8.50 19.82 -3.21
C ASP A 45 8.11 20.71 -2.01
N ASP A 46 6.86 21.18 -1.94
CA ASP A 46 6.34 22.13 -0.96
C ASP A 46 5.56 21.44 0.18
N VAL A 47 6.19 20.43 0.80
CA VAL A 47 5.57 19.61 1.84
C VAL A 47 6.22 19.83 3.22
N ILE A 48 5.40 20.09 4.23
CA ILE A 48 5.82 20.13 5.64
C ILE A 48 5.19 18.93 6.35
N VAL A 49 6.01 18.05 6.92
CA VAL A 49 5.56 16.90 7.70
C VAL A 49 5.88 17.12 9.18
N ILE A 50 4.86 17.07 10.04
CA ILE A 50 5.02 17.06 11.50
C ILE A 50 5.09 15.61 11.95
N ALA A 51 6.25 15.18 12.45
CA ALA A 51 6.49 13.78 12.82
C ALA A 51 6.92 13.63 14.28
N SER A 52 6.63 12.45 14.83
CA SER A 52 7.24 11.98 16.08
C SER A 52 8.55 11.26 15.78
N VAL A 53 9.20 10.71 16.81
CA VAL A 53 10.38 9.83 16.67
C VAL A 53 10.18 8.63 15.73
N SER A 54 8.92 8.32 15.36
CA SER A 54 8.60 7.35 14.32
C SER A 54 9.28 7.65 12.98
N ALA A 55 9.66 8.90 12.70
CA ALA A 55 10.40 9.25 11.48
C ALA A 55 11.80 8.61 11.41
N ASN A 56 12.35 8.16 12.56
CA ASN A 56 13.64 7.50 12.62
C ASN A 56 13.53 5.97 12.56
N TYR A 57 12.32 5.41 12.47
CA TYR A 57 12.10 3.97 12.31
C TYR A 57 12.11 3.59 10.83
N GLY A 58 12.48 2.35 10.55
CA GLY A 58 12.60 1.84 9.19
C GLY A 58 11.30 1.92 8.40
N LEU A 59 11.39 2.43 7.18
CA LEU A 59 10.38 2.32 6.14
C LEU A 59 10.91 1.45 5.00
N GLY A 60 10.04 1.07 4.06
CA GLY A 60 10.46 0.47 2.80
C GLY A 60 11.45 1.36 2.04
N ASN A 61 12.30 0.74 1.22
CA ASN A 61 13.24 1.47 0.38
C ASN A 61 12.45 2.38 -0.60
N PRO A 62 12.68 3.70 -0.63
CA PRO A 62 11.98 4.61 -1.53
C PRO A 62 12.09 4.20 -3.00
N GLU A 63 13.25 3.74 -3.47
CA GLU A 63 13.44 3.30 -4.86
C GLU A 63 12.58 2.07 -5.20
N GLU A 64 12.41 1.15 -4.25
CA GLU A 64 11.53 -0.01 -4.44
C GLU A 64 10.07 0.43 -4.43
N TYR A 65 9.70 1.32 -3.51
CA TYR A 65 8.35 1.87 -3.44
C TYR A 65 7.98 2.56 -4.77
N LEU A 66 8.91 3.35 -5.34
CA LEU A 66 8.70 4.05 -6.61
C LEU A 66 8.42 3.09 -7.78
N LYS A 67 9.05 1.89 -7.80
CA LYS A 67 8.82 0.86 -8.82
C LYS A 67 7.45 0.20 -8.71
N VAL A 68 6.88 0.18 -7.52
CA VAL A 68 5.57 -0.43 -7.28
C VAL A 68 4.43 0.52 -7.67
N MET A 69 4.64 1.83 -7.58
CA MET A 69 3.65 2.83 -7.99
C MET A 69 3.23 2.67 -9.45
N GLU A 70 2.04 3.16 -9.77
CA GLU A 70 1.47 3.05 -11.11
C GLU A 70 1.02 4.40 -11.64
N LYS A 71 1.58 4.80 -12.78
CA LYS A 71 1.05 5.92 -13.56
C LYS A 71 -0.06 5.41 -14.47
N ILE A 72 -1.19 6.09 -14.43
CA ILE A 72 -2.38 5.74 -15.20
C ILE A 72 -2.73 6.95 -16.08
N LYS A 73 -3.04 6.71 -17.35
CA LYS A 73 -3.37 7.77 -18.30
C LYS A 73 -4.53 7.36 -19.21
N VAL A 74 -5.48 8.27 -19.42
CA VAL A 74 -6.57 8.08 -20.37
C VAL A 74 -6.01 7.96 -21.80
N GLY A 75 -6.57 7.04 -22.59
CA GLY A 75 -6.16 6.71 -23.95
C GLY A 75 -4.96 5.76 -24.06
N GLU A 76 -4.43 5.26 -22.93
CA GLU A 76 -3.37 4.25 -22.97
C GLU A 76 -3.94 2.85 -23.15
N LYS A 77 -3.22 2.01 -23.90
CA LYS A 77 -3.54 0.58 -24.00
C LYS A 77 -3.04 -0.14 -22.78
N ARG A 78 -3.95 -0.73 -22.02
CA ARG A 78 -3.67 -1.44 -20.78
C ARG A 78 -4.64 -2.60 -20.64
N ALA A 79 -4.09 -3.81 -20.62
CA ALA A 79 -4.91 -5.00 -20.52
C ALA A 79 -5.59 -5.07 -19.14
N TYR A 80 -6.91 -5.24 -19.15
CA TYR A 80 -7.75 -5.13 -17.95
C TYR A 80 -7.26 -6.05 -16.82
N LYS A 81 -7.00 -7.33 -17.15
CA LYS A 81 -6.54 -8.32 -16.16
C LYS A 81 -5.17 -7.96 -15.56
N SER A 82 -4.23 -7.48 -16.37
CA SER A 82 -2.92 -7.07 -15.87
C SER A 82 -3.01 -5.86 -14.95
N PHE A 83 -3.95 -4.95 -15.22
CA PHE A 83 -4.18 -3.80 -14.36
C PHE A 83 -4.67 -4.24 -12.96
N LEU A 84 -5.62 -5.17 -12.90
CA LEU A 84 -6.08 -5.70 -11.60
C LEU A 84 -4.98 -6.41 -10.81
N LEU A 85 -4.12 -7.19 -11.50
CA LEU A 85 -2.97 -7.84 -10.86
C LEU A 85 -1.99 -6.81 -10.32
N LYS A 86 -1.72 -5.74 -11.07
CA LYS A 86 -0.85 -4.65 -10.61
C LYS A 86 -1.40 -3.97 -9.35
N LEU A 87 -2.71 -3.76 -9.23
CA LEU A 87 -3.32 -3.24 -8.00
C LEU A 87 -3.06 -4.15 -6.79
N VAL A 88 -3.15 -5.47 -6.98
CA VAL A 88 -2.84 -6.45 -5.93
C VAL A 88 -1.35 -6.41 -5.55
N GLU A 89 -0.45 -6.31 -6.53
CA GLU A 89 1.00 -6.14 -6.29
C GLU A 89 1.30 -4.83 -5.52
N MET A 90 0.51 -3.79 -5.76
CA MET A 90 0.55 -2.53 -5.01
C MET A 90 -0.02 -2.64 -3.59
N GLY A 91 -0.49 -3.81 -3.18
CA GLY A 91 -1.03 -4.07 -1.85
C GLY A 91 -2.52 -3.73 -1.70
N TYR A 92 -3.23 -3.41 -2.78
CA TYR A 92 -4.67 -3.20 -2.71
C TYR A 92 -5.42 -4.54 -2.64
N SER A 93 -6.47 -4.57 -1.83
CA SER A 93 -7.35 -5.73 -1.71
C SER A 93 -8.55 -5.62 -2.64
N ARG A 94 -8.91 -6.69 -3.34
CA ARG A 94 -10.16 -6.71 -4.11
C ARG A 94 -11.33 -6.98 -3.16
N ASN A 95 -12.27 -6.05 -3.06
CA ASN A 95 -13.46 -6.22 -2.23
C ASN A 95 -14.69 -5.57 -2.87
N GLU A 96 -15.68 -6.40 -3.23
CA GLU A 96 -16.91 -5.93 -3.87
C GLU A 96 -18.01 -5.55 -2.85
N VAL A 97 -17.90 -6.03 -1.61
CA VAL A 97 -18.91 -5.84 -0.56
C VAL A 97 -18.58 -4.62 0.30
N VAL A 98 -17.35 -4.55 0.79
CA VAL A 98 -16.85 -3.45 1.61
C VAL A 98 -15.84 -2.67 0.78
N PHE A 99 -16.25 -1.52 0.28
CA PHE A 99 -15.39 -0.64 -0.51
C PHE A 99 -14.88 0.49 0.39
N ASP A 100 -13.64 0.32 0.87
CA ASP A 100 -12.96 1.23 1.77
C ASP A 100 -11.49 1.43 1.35
N ARG A 101 -10.76 2.30 2.04
CA ARG A 101 -9.35 2.64 1.83
C ARG A 101 -8.48 1.40 1.61
N GLY A 102 -7.62 1.46 0.59
CA GLY A 102 -6.72 0.35 0.25
C GLY A 102 -7.43 -0.85 -0.40
N SER A 103 -8.68 -0.68 -0.84
CA SER A 103 -9.41 -1.67 -1.62
C SER A 103 -9.75 -1.17 -3.02
N PHE A 104 -10.04 -2.11 -3.91
CA PHE A 104 -10.62 -1.85 -5.21
C PHE A 104 -11.77 -2.81 -5.50
N ARG A 105 -12.70 -2.40 -6.37
CA ARG A 105 -13.74 -3.26 -6.94
C ARG A 105 -13.76 -3.14 -8.45
N ALA A 106 -14.23 -4.19 -9.10
CA ALA A 106 -14.28 -4.31 -10.54
C ALA A 106 -15.69 -4.74 -10.95
N THR A 107 -16.43 -3.86 -11.63
CA THR A 107 -17.81 -4.10 -12.06
C THR A 107 -17.92 -3.84 -13.56
N GLY A 108 -18.07 -4.90 -14.34
CA GLY A 108 -18.02 -4.80 -15.79
C GLY A 108 -16.69 -4.22 -16.26
N GLU A 109 -16.74 -3.12 -16.99
CA GLU A 109 -15.55 -2.42 -17.50
C GLU A 109 -15.07 -1.29 -16.57
N CYS A 110 -15.75 -1.08 -15.43
CA CYS A 110 -15.37 -0.09 -14.43
C CYS A 110 -14.49 -0.71 -13.34
N VAL A 111 -13.42 -0.02 -12.97
CA VAL A 111 -12.59 -0.32 -11.79
C VAL A 111 -12.63 0.89 -10.87
N ASP A 112 -13.18 0.70 -9.67
CA ASP A 112 -13.15 1.71 -8.62
C ASP A 112 -12.02 1.37 -7.65
N ILE A 113 -11.16 2.34 -7.37
CA ILE A 113 -10.00 2.19 -6.50
C ILE A 113 -10.11 3.23 -5.40
N PHE A 114 -10.11 2.81 -4.15
CA PHE A 114 -10.07 3.71 -3.00
C PHE A 114 -8.63 3.84 -2.53
N PRO A 115 -7.93 4.96 -2.80
CA PRO A 115 -6.54 5.11 -2.42
C PRO A 115 -6.35 5.00 -0.91
N ALA A 116 -5.34 4.24 -0.46
CA ALA A 116 -5.09 4.01 0.97
C ALA A 116 -4.69 5.28 1.75
N TYR A 117 -4.32 6.34 1.03
CA TYR A 117 -3.91 7.65 1.56
C TYR A 117 -5.02 8.72 1.47
N ASN A 118 -6.22 8.36 0.99
CA ASN A 118 -7.39 9.24 0.94
C ASN A 118 -8.44 8.78 1.97
N ASP A 119 -9.38 9.64 2.35
CA ASP A 119 -10.48 9.35 3.28
C ASP A 119 -11.88 9.64 2.73
N ALA A 120 -11.99 10.42 1.65
CA ALA A 120 -13.28 10.87 1.12
C ALA A 120 -13.49 10.55 -0.36
N GLU A 121 -12.42 10.30 -1.12
CA GLU A 121 -12.51 10.19 -2.57
C GLU A 121 -11.96 8.86 -3.08
N PHE A 122 -12.62 8.32 -4.12
CA PHE A 122 -12.13 7.18 -4.87
C PHE A 122 -11.97 7.53 -6.35
N ILE A 123 -11.14 6.76 -7.06
CA ILE A 123 -10.89 6.93 -8.48
C ILE A 123 -11.66 5.84 -9.23
N ARG A 124 -12.47 6.24 -10.20
CA ARG A 124 -13.10 5.32 -11.16
C ARG A 124 -12.34 5.37 -12.47
N ILE A 125 -12.02 4.20 -12.99
CA ILE A 125 -11.39 3.99 -14.29
C ILE A 125 -12.34 3.14 -15.12
N GLU A 126 -12.72 3.66 -16.28
CA GLU A 126 -13.62 3.01 -17.24
C GLU A 126 -12.78 2.53 -18.42
N PHE A 127 -12.86 1.24 -18.69
CA PHE A 127 -12.17 0.59 -19.80
C PHE A 127 -13.10 0.43 -21.00
N PHE A 128 -12.50 0.41 -22.19
CA PHE A 128 -13.14 -0.10 -23.40
C PHE A 128 -12.23 -1.17 -24.00
N GLY A 129 -12.52 -2.43 -23.70
CA GLY A 129 -11.59 -3.53 -23.96
C GLY A 129 -10.27 -3.37 -23.21
N ASP A 130 -9.17 -3.16 -23.93
CA ASP A 130 -7.82 -2.99 -23.38
C ASP A 130 -7.33 -1.53 -23.46
N GLU A 131 -8.25 -0.57 -23.42
CA GLU A 131 -7.94 0.87 -23.41
C GLU A 131 -8.65 1.56 -22.25
N ILE A 132 -7.96 2.49 -21.59
CA ILE A 132 -8.59 3.35 -20.57
C ILE A 132 -9.33 4.47 -21.29
N GLU A 133 -10.65 4.40 -21.34
CA GLU A 133 -11.50 5.38 -22.03
C GLU A 133 -11.73 6.63 -21.18
N ARG A 134 -11.93 6.45 -19.87
CA ARG A 134 -12.25 7.56 -18.97
C ARG A 134 -11.75 7.30 -17.56
N MET A 135 -11.38 8.39 -16.89
CA MET A 135 -10.98 8.37 -15.48
C MET A 135 -11.51 9.61 -14.77
N ALA A 136 -12.06 9.41 -13.56
CA ALA A 136 -12.63 10.48 -12.76
C ALA A 136 -12.54 10.18 -11.26
N VAL A 137 -12.55 11.24 -10.46
CA VAL A 137 -12.63 11.18 -9.00
C VAL A 137 -14.08 11.30 -8.57
N PHE A 138 -14.48 10.49 -7.61
CA PHE A 138 -15.82 10.46 -7.04
C PHE A 138 -15.78 10.62 -5.53
N ASP A 139 -16.81 11.27 -4.98
CA ASP A 139 -17.03 11.32 -3.54
C ASP A 139 -17.51 9.94 -3.04
N ALA A 140 -16.91 9.43 -1.96
CA ALA A 140 -17.22 8.10 -1.44
C ALA A 140 -18.60 8.02 -0.77
N LEU A 141 -19.11 9.14 -0.24
CA LEU A 141 -20.38 9.21 0.47
C LEU A 141 -21.52 9.54 -0.50
N GLU A 142 -21.40 10.66 -1.21
CA GLU A 142 -22.43 11.18 -2.13
C GLU A 142 -22.42 10.44 -3.48
N ARG A 143 -21.32 9.76 -3.84
CA ARG A 143 -21.13 9.01 -5.09
C ARG A 143 -21.31 9.85 -6.36
N ASN A 144 -21.09 11.15 -6.25
CA ASN A 144 -21.09 12.05 -7.39
C ASN A 144 -19.67 12.21 -7.97
N GLU A 145 -19.60 12.51 -9.27
CA GLU A 145 -18.34 12.83 -9.95
C GLU A 145 -17.87 14.21 -9.50
N ILE A 146 -16.66 14.29 -8.95
CA ILE A 146 -16.03 15.53 -8.50
C ILE A 146 -15.28 16.18 -9.66
N LYS A 147 -14.42 15.41 -10.34
CA LYS A 147 -13.60 15.89 -11.45
C LYS A 147 -13.15 14.75 -12.37
N ARG A 148 -12.89 15.09 -13.62
CA ARG A 148 -12.23 14.18 -14.58
C ARG A 148 -10.72 14.31 -14.49
N LEU A 149 -10.02 13.21 -14.76
CA LEU A 149 -8.56 13.14 -14.76
C LEU A 149 -8.06 12.59 -16.10
N ASP A 150 -7.10 13.28 -16.71
CA ASP A 150 -6.39 12.74 -17.88
C ASP A 150 -5.26 11.78 -17.48
N SER A 151 -4.70 11.97 -16.28
CA SER A 151 -3.67 11.10 -15.71
C SER A 151 -3.68 11.18 -14.19
N VAL A 152 -3.29 10.09 -13.54
CA VAL A 152 -3.08 10.03 -12.09
C VAL A 152 -1.87 9.16 -11.76
N MET A 153 -1.19 9.52 -10.68
CA MET A 153 -0.19 8.67 -10.05
C MET A 153 -0.84 7.93 -8.88
N LEU A 154 -0.94 6.61 -8.96
CA LEU A 154 -1.45 5.76 -7.90
C LEU A 154 -0.27 5.21 -7.09
N TYR A 155 -0.28 5.47 -5.79
CA TYR A 155 0.75 5.00 -4.87
C TYR A 155 0.36 3.65 -4.25
N ALA A 156 1.34 2.88 -3.78
CA ALA A 156 1.08 1.59 -3.16
C ALA A 156 0.31 1.73 -1.83
N ALA A 157 -0.55 0.77 -1.52
CA ALA A 157 -1.38 0.77 -0.31
C ALA A 157 -0.59 0.47 0.97
N SER A 158 0.70 0.11 0.87
CA SER A 158 1.58 -0.16 2.00
C SER A 158 2.96 0.43 1.81
N GLN A 159 3.51 1.07 2.85
CA GLN A 159 4.87 1.62 2.90
C GLN A 159 5.98 0.56 2.74
N PHE A 160 5.63 -0.71 2.85
CA PHE A 160 6.55 -1.85 2.78
C PHE A 160 6.34 -2.71 1.53
N ALA A 161 5.63 -2.18 0.53
CA ALA A 161 5.44 -2.88 -0.73
C ALA A 161 6.80 -3.18 -1.40
N VAL A 162 7.00 -4.44 -1.80
CA VAL A 162 8.23 -4.94 -2.42
C VAL A 162 7.89 -5.78 -3.64
N GLY A 163 8.71 -5.70 -4.69
CA GLY A 163 8.53 -6.50 -5.89
C GLY A 163 8.78 -8.00 -5.66
N SER A 164 8.11 -8.86 -6.42
CA SER A 164 8.16 -10.32 -6.28
C SER A 164 9.57 -10.90 -6.45
N GLU A 165 10.40 -10.32 -7.32
CA GLU A 165 11.79 -10.75 -7.51
C GLU A 165 12.60 -10.62 -6.21
N ARG A 166 12.49 -9.48 -5.54
CA ARG A 166 13.18 -9.20 -4.29
C ARG A 166 12.69 -10.09 -3.14
N LEU A 167 11.38 -10.37 -3.11
CA LEU A 167 10.79 -11.32 -2.17
C LEU A 167 11.40 -12.72 -2.33
N ASN A 168 11.50 -13.22 -3.55
CA ASN A 168 12.08 -14.55 -3.82
C ASN A 168 13.56 -14.64 -3.42
N LEU A 169 14.34 -13.59 -3.69
CA LEU A 169 15.74 -13.51 -3.25
C LEU A 169 15.85 -13.49 -1.71
N ALA A 170 14.96 -12.74 -1.04
CA ALA A 170 14.96 -12.66 0.42
C ALA A 170 14.62 -14.01 1.07
N ILE A 171 13.61 -14.72 0.57
CA ILE A 171 13.23 -16.06 1.08
C ILE A 171 14.44 -16.99 1.04
N LYS A 172 15.13 -17.08 -0.10
CA LYS A 172 16.31 -17.93 -0.24
C LYS A 172 17.42 -17.55 0.74
N SER A 173 17.68 -16.24 0.90
CA SER A 173 18.68 -15.76 1.86
C SER A 173 18.34 -16.14 3.31
N ILE A 174 17.06 -16.08 3.68
CA ILE A 174 16.59 -16.45 5.02
C ILE A 174 16.76 -17.97 5.25
N GLU A 175 16.45 -18.79 4.24
CA GLU A 175 16.66 -20.25 4.29
C GLU A 175 18.13 -20.61 4.46
N ASP A 176 19.02 -19.93 3.71
CA ASP A 176 20.47 -20.11 3.79
C ASP A 176 21.01 -19.72 5.18
N GLU A 177 20.58 -18.58 5.73
CA GLU A 177 20.97 -18.12 7.07
C GLU A 177 20.47 -19.09 8.16
N LEU A 178 19.22 -19.55 8.05
CA LEU A 178 18.65 -20.55 8.96
C LEU A 178 19.46 -21.85 8.95
N ALA A 179 19.84 -22.34 7.76
CA ALA A 179 20.64 -23.55 7.63
C ALA A 179 22.02 -23.40 8.30
N LEU A 180 22.66 -22.23 8.19
CA LEU A 180 23.92 -21.94 8.89
C LEU A 180 23.72 -21.90 10.41
N ARG A 181 22.66 -21.24 10.88
CA ARG A 181 22.37 -21.13 12.31
C ARG A 181 22.07 -22.47 12.96
N LEU A 182 21.33 -23.35 12.27
CA LEU A 182 21.05 -24.71 12.74
C LEU A 182 22.32 -25.57 12.80
N LYS A 183 23.27 -25.41 11.86
CA LYS A 183 24.57 -26.09 11.92
C LYS A 183 25.41 -25.64 13.10
N PHE A 184 25.35 -24.36 13.47
CA PHE A 184 26.09 -23.82 14.63
C PHE A 184 25.63 -24.42 15.97
N PHE A 185 24.35 -24.77 16.11
CA PHE A 185 23.78 -25.34 17.33
C PHE A 185 23.79 -26.87 17.39
N LYS A 186 24.30 -27.55 16.35
CA LYS A 186 24.57 -28.99 16.34
C LYS A 186 26.00 -29.27 16.74
#